data_AF-A0A958M7J3-F1
#
_entry.id   AF-A0A958M7J3-F1
#
_cell.length_a   1.000
_cell.length_b   1.000
_cell.length_c   1.000
_cell.angle_alpha   90.00
_cell.angle_beta   90.00
_cell.angle_gamma   90.00
#
_symmetry.space_group_name_H-M   'P 1'
#
loop_
_entity.id
_entity.type
_entity.pdbx_description
1 polymer ?
#
loop_
_entity_poly.entity_id
_entity_poly.type
_entity_poly.pdbx_seq_one_letter_code
_entity_poly.pdbx_strand_id
1 'polypeptide(L)'
;MKKIYAPLILLLSATAMQLHAQGFQGKAYYESKTNVEFNLDGREISEEQKKMIQERMRQAFEKTYILTFGPSESIYKEEERLQQPGAGGGRGFTMMAAGFSSGGYYKDIKQGIYYDQREMFGKNFLVKDTLNKLAWKLGNESKKIGNYTCFKATAVKPVDQLDFRSMRRRDNNRGENQEKAEAVKDSAKTNSLFGEVETPKEITVTAWYTPEIPVSQGPGEYWGLPGL
;
A
#
# COMPACT_ATOMS: atom_id res chain seq x y z
N MET A 1 -37.95 -12.45 61.73
CA MET A 1 -37.64 -12.82 60.33
C MET A 1 -36.66 -11.79 59.76
N LYS A 2 -35.35 -12.10 59.74
CA LYS A 2 -34.32 -11.18 59.22
C LYS A 2 -34.44 -11.13 57.69
N LYS A 3 -34.53 -9.94 57.11
CA LYS A 3 -34.76 -9.74 55.66
C LYS A 3 -33.50 -10.16 54.88
N ILE A 4 -33.54 -11.34 54.25
CA ILE A 4 -32.42 -11.93 53.47
C ILE A 4 -32.31 -11.33 52.05
N TYR A 5 -33.15 -10.34 51.70
CA TYR A 5 -33.20 -9.78 50.35
C TYR A 5 -31.95 -8.95 49.96
N ALA A 6 -31.23 -8.37 50.94
CA ALA A 6 -30.05 -7.55 50.67
C ALA A 6 -28.85 -8.33 50.08
N PRO A 7 -28.42 -9.48 50.64
CA PRO A 7 -27.33 -10.27 50.03
C PRO A 7 -27.72 -10.91 48.69
N LEU A 8 -29.02 -11.18 48.45
CA LEU A 8 -29.49 -11.77 47.19
C LEU A 8 -29.41 -10.78 46.01
N ILE A 9 -29.73 -9.50 46.25
CA ILE A 9 -29.62 -8.43 45.25
C ILE A 9 -28.14 -8.13 44.94
N LEU A 10 -27.27 -8.20 45.94
CA LEU A 10 -25.83 -8.01 45.77
C LEU A 10 -25.21 -9.13 44.90
N LEU A 11 -25.64 -10.39 45.12
CA LEU A 11 -25.16 -11.54 44.34
C LEU A 11 -25.62 -11.48 42.87
N LEU A 12 -26.84 -10.98 42.62
CA LEU A 12 -27.39 -10.83 41.26
C LEU A 12 -26.69 -9.70 40.46
N SER A 13 -26.16 -8.69 41.15
CA SER A 13 -25.39 -7.60 40.53
C SER A 13 -23.97 -8.01 40.11
N ALA A 14 -23.37 -9.00 40.79
CA ALA A 14 -22.00 -9.44 40.52
C ALA A 14 -21.87 -10.27 39.22
N THR A 15 -22.96 -10.83 38.72
CA THR A 15 -23.00 -11.66 37.50
C THR A 15 -23.22 -10.88 36.20
N ALA A 16 -23.39 -9.55 36.25
CA ALA A 16 -23.81 -8.75 35.09
C ALA A 16 -22.67 -8.13 34.25
N MET A 17 -21.39 -8.42 34.52
CA MET A 17 -20.29 -7.73 33.83
C MET A 17 -19.28 -8.71 33.23
N GLN A 18 -19.71 -9.47 32.23
CA GLN A 18 -18.81 -10.01 31.20
C GLN A 18 -19.34 -9.60 29.83
N LEU A 19 -19.22 -8.32 29.51
CA LEU A 19 -19.37 -7.84 28.15
C LEU A 19 -18.10 -8.24 27.37
N HIS A 20 -18.17 -9.37 26.68
CA HIS A 20 -17.25 -9.63 25.58
C HIS A 20 -17.56 -8.63 24.47
N ALA A 21 -16.72 -7.61 24.30
CA ALA A 21 -16.72 -6.83 23.09
C ALA A 21 -16.39 -7.78 21.93
N GLN A 22 -17.35 -7.99 21.01
CA GLN A 22 -17.02 -8.53 19.69
C GLN A 22 -15.99 -7.58 19.09
N GLY A 23 -14.78 -8.08 18.85
CA GLY A 23 -13.67 -7.26 18.36
C GLY A 23 -14.09 -6.48 17.12
N PHE A 24 -13.82 -5.19 17.09
CA PHE A 24 -14.10 -4.34 15.95
C PHE A 24 -13.34 -4.87 14.73
N GLN A 25 -14.08 -5.35 13.73
CA GLN A 25 -13.53 -5.95 12.52
C GLN A 25 -14.28 -5.44 11.29
N GLY A 26 -13.59 -5.37 10.16
CA GLY A 26 -14.17 -4.87 8.92
C GLY A 26 -13.37 -5.23 7.68
N LYS A 27 -13.93 -4.89 6.53
CA LYS A 27 -13.28 -4.98 5.23
C LYS A 27 -13.34 -3.64 4.53
N ALA A 28 -12.22 -3.21 3.97
CA ALA A 28 -12.12 -2.05 3.09
C ALA A 28 -11.60 -2.48 1.72
N TYR A 29 -12.25 -1.98 0.69
CA TYR A 29 -11.90 -2.25 -0.70
C TYR A 29 -11.10 -1.07 -1.25
N TYR A 30 -9.91 -1.36 -1.78
CA TYR A 30 -9.02 -0.38 -2.37
C TYR A 30 -8.89 -0.65 -3.87
N GLU A 31 -8.98 0.40 -4.66
CA GLU A 31 -8.72 0.34 -6.09
C GLU A 31 -7.44 1.12 -6.38
N SER A 32 -6.48 0.47 -7.01
CA SER A 32 -5.29 1.16 -7.51
C SER A 32 -5.60 1.84 -8.82
N LYS A 33 -5.16 3.10 -8.98
CA LYS A 33 -5.23 3.83 -10.25
C LYS A 33 -3.86 4.41 -10.54
N THR A 34 -3.27 3.99 -11.64
CA THR A 34 -1.98 4.49 -12.09
C THR A 34 -2.20 5.37 -13.31
N ASN A 35 -1.89 6.66 -13.19
CA ASN A 35 -1.85 7.53 -14.35
C ASN A 35 -0.49 7.34 -15.04
N VAL A 36 -0.51 6.75 -16.23
CA VAL A 36 0.69 6.53 -17.04
C VAL A 36 0.68 7.55 -18.16
N GLU A 37 1.56 8.54 -18.06
CA GLU A 37 1.87 9.42 -19.18
C GLU A 37 2.83 8.69 -20.12
N PHE A 38 2.37 8.45 -21.34
CA PHE A 38 3.18 7.81 -22.38
C PHE A 38 3.99 8.87 -23.11
N ASN A 39 5.23 9.07 -22.67
CA ASN A 39 6.22 9.74 -23.50
C ASN A 39 6.92 8.67 -24.33
N LEU A 40 6.56 8.57 -25.61
CA LEU A 40 7.31 7.80 -26.58
C LEU A 40 8.14 8.75 -27.42
N ASP A 41 9.44 8.74 -27.19
CA ASP A 41 10.44 9.56 -27.89
C ASP A 41 10.30 9.44 -29.41
N GLY A 42 9.70 10.46 -30.03
CA GLY A 42 9.69 10.67 -31.48
C GLY A 42 8.95 9.62 -32.32
N ARG A 43 8.20 8.68 -31.70
CA ARG A 43 7.35 7.74 -32.44
C ARG A 43 5.91 8.18 -32.33
N GLU A 44 5.35 8.68 -33.44
CA GLU A 44 3.92 8.92 -33.56
C GLU A 44 3.18 7.56 -33.52
N ILE A 45 2.68 7.22 -32.33
CA ILE A 45 1.72 6.13 -32.17
C ILE A 45 0.36 6.65 -32.62
N SER A 46 -0.39 5.87 -33.40
CA SER A 46 -1.76 6.25 -33.75
C SER A 46 -2.64 6.36 -32.49
N GLU A 47 -3.65 7.23 -32.52
CA GLU A 47 -4.56 7.39 -31.37
C GLU A 47 -5.26 6.09 -30.97
N GLU A 48 -5.51 5.19 -31.94
CA GLU A 48 -6.05 3.85 -31.69
C GLU A 48 -5.06 2.95 -30.94
N GLN A 49 -3.78 2.99 -31.32
CA GLN A 49 -2.73 2.23 -30.65
C GLN A 49 -2.47 2.76 -29.23
N LYS A 50 -2.50 4.08 -29.01
CA LYS A 50 -2.41 4.68 -27.66
C LYS A 50 -3.55 4.20 -26.77
N LYS A 51 -4.79 4.21 -27.28
CA LYS A 51 -5.97 3.71 -26.54
C LYS A 51 -5.85 2.24 -26.19
N MET A 52 -5.41 1.39 -27.12
CA MET A 52 -5.19 -0.04 -26.86
C MET A 52 -4.11 -0.29 -25.80
N ILE A 53 -3.01 0.46 -25.84
CA ILE A 53 -1.93 0.35 -24.84
C ILE A 53 -2.43 0.84 -23.47
N GLN A 54 -3.12 1.98 -23.44
CA GLN A 54 -3.68 2.53 -22.21
C GLN A 54 -4.71 1.58 -21.57
N GLU A 55 -5.59 0.97 -22.37
CA GLU A 55 -6.58 0.01 -21.87
C GLU A 55 -5.92 -1.26 -21.32
N ARG A 56 -4.93 -1.81 -22.03
CA ARG A 56 -4.15 -2.95 -21.52
C ARG A 56 -3.40 -2.61 -20.23
N MET A 57 -2.84 -1.40 -20.15
CA MET A 57 -2.18 -0.94 -18.92
C MET A 57 -3.18 -0.76 -17.78
N ARG A 58 -4.34 -0.16 -18.03
CA ARG A 58 -5.40 -0.09 -17.02
C ARG A 58 -5.77 -1.47 -16.48
N GLN A 59 -6.00 -2.44 -17.36
CA GLN A 59 -6.32 -3.81 -16.92
C GLN A 59 -5.22 -4.46 -16.08
N ALA A 60 -3.95 -4.14 -16.33
CA ALA A 60 -2.83 -4.69 -15.56
C ALA A 60 -2.56 -3.95 -14.24
N PHE A 61 -2.81 -2.64 -14.18
CA PHE A 61 -2.46 -1.77 -13.05
C PHE A 61 -3.64 -1.34 -12.19
N GLU A 62 -4.87 -1.40 -12.69
CA GLU A 62 -6.10 -1.11 -11.94
C GLU A 62 -6.59 -2.38 -11.24
N LYS A 63 -5.83 -2.77 -10.22
CA LYS A 63 -6.13 -3.93 -9.37
C LYS A 63 -6.99 -3.50 -8.19
N THR A 64 -7.90 -4.40 -7.80
CA THR A 64 -8.68 -4.28 -6.57
C THR A 64 -8.00 -5.05 -5.46
N TYR A 65 -7.97 -4.47 -4.27
CA TYR A 65 -7.39 -5.06 -3.08
C TYR A 65 -8.38 -5.02 -1.94
N ILE A 66 -8.30 -6.02 -1.06
CA ILE A 66 -9.15 -6.14 0.11
C ILE A 66 -8.24 -6.03 1.34
N LEU A 67 -8.48 -5.01 2.15
CA LEU A 67 -7.97 -4.92 3.51
C LEU A 67 -9.01 -5.52 4.45
N THR A 68 -8.73 -6.67 5.03
CA THR A 68 -9.49 -7.21 6.16
C THR A 68 -8.76 -6.81 7.43
N PHE A 69 -9.42 -6.06 8.31
CA PHE A 69 -8.80 -5.50 9.50
C PHE A 69 -9.58 -5.85 10.76
N GLY A 70 -8.83 -6.03 11.85
CA GLY A 70 -9.30 -6.04 13.22
C GLY A 70 -8.65 -4.93 14.04
N PRO A 71 -8.75 -4.98 15.38
CA PRO A 71 -8.22 -3.93 16.24
C PRO A 71 -6.68 -3.85 16.24
N SER A 72 -6.01 -4.99 16.06
CA SER A 72 -4.55 -5.10 16.11
C SER A 72 -3.92 -5.67 14.86
N GLU A 73 -4.64 -6.51 14.13
CA GLU A 73 -4.13 -7.21 12.97
C GLU A 73 -4.89 -6.86 11.70
N SER A 74 -4.23 -6.92 10.55
CA SER A 74 -4.90 -6.81 9.25
C SER A 74 -4.18 -7.58 8.17
N ILE A 75 -4.94 -7.97 7.15
CA ILE A 75 -4.47 -8.62 5.93
C ILE A 75 -4.90 -7.77 4.75
N TYR A 76 -3.93 -7.37 3.94
CA TYR A 76 -4.13 -6.69 2.66
C TYR A 76 -3.72 -7.62 1.53
N LYS A 77 -4.64 -7.94 0.63
CA LYS A 77 -4.37 -8.83 -0.52
C LYS A 77 -5.09 -8.37 -1.77
N GLU A 78 -4.52 -8.68 -2.92
CA GLU A 78 -5.19 -8.51 -4.21
C GLU A 78 -6.43 -9.42 -4.29
N GLU A 79 -7.52 -8.91 -4.85
CA GLU A 79 -8.69 -9.71 -5.19
C GLU A 79 -8.43 -10.46 -6.50
N GLU A 80 -8.39 -11.79 -6.45
CA GLU A 80 -8.15 -12.62 -7.63
C GLU A 80 -9.29 -12.45 -8.64
N ARG A 81 -8.97 -11.84 -9.78
CA ARG A 81 -9.84 -11.82 -10.95
C ARG A 81 -9.39 -12.91 -11.91
N LEU A 82 -10.35 -13.72 -12.39
CA LEU A 82 -10.11 -14.68 -13.47
C LEU A 82 -9.64 -13.91 -14.71
N GLN A 83 -8.36 -14.06 -15.06
CA GLN A 83 -7.81 -13.43 -16.25
C GLN A 83 -8.48 -13.99 -17.50
N GLN A 84 -8.85 -13.13 -18.45
CA GLN A 84 -9.28 -13.60 -19.77
C GLN A 84 -8.10 -14.26 -20.50
N PRO A 85 -8.29 -15.46 -21.09
CA PRO A 85 -7.25 -16.10 -21.89
C PRO A 85 -6.88 -15.20 -23.09
N GLY A 86 -5.61 -14.81 -23.22
CA GLY A 86 -5.10 -14.11 -24.41
C GLY A 86 -4.75 -12.62 -24.26
N ALA A 87 -4.84 -12.03 -23.05
CA ALA A 87 -4.45 -10.63 -22.80
C ALA A 87 -2.91 -10.35 -22.81
N GLY A 88 -2.13 -11.22 -23.47
CA GLY A 88 -0.68 -11.16 -23.50
C GLY A 88 -0.17 -10.02 -24.38
N GLY A 89 -0.01 -8.82 -23.81
CA GLY A 89 0.98 -7.88 -24.33
C GLY A 89 2.33 -8.59 -24.38
N GLY A 90 3.10 -8.38 -25.45
CA GLY A 90 4.34 -9.13 -25.75
C GLY A 90 5.27 -9.27 -24.54
N ARG A 91 6.17 -10.27 -24.56
CA ARG A 91 6.99 -10.76 -23.43
C ARG A 91 7.52 -9.72 -22.43
N GLY A 92 7.82 -8.49 -22.86
CA GLY A 92 8.16 -7.36 -21.96
C GLY A 92 7.01 -6.87 -21.06
N PHE A 93 5.79 -6.78 -21.56
CA PHE A 93 4.60 -6.40 -20.80
C PHE A 93 4.19 -7.49 -19.79
N THR A 94 4.28 -8.77 -20.17
CA THR A 94 4.06 -9.89 -19.24
C THR A 94 5.06 -9.87 -18.08
N MET A 95 6.35 -9.62 -18.37
CA MET A 95 7.39 -9.50 -17.33
C MET A 95 7.19 -8.26 -16.44
N MET A 96 6.75 -7.14 -17.03
CA MET A 96 6.39 -5.95 -16.27
C MET A 96 5.22 -6.25 -15.33
N ALA A 97 4.11 -6.78 -15.83
CA ALA A 97 2.90 -7.11 -15.06
C ALA A 97 3.14 -8.17 -13.97
N ALA A 98 3.98 -9.17 -14.24
CA ALA A 98 4.35 -10.20 -13.26
C ALA A 98 5.11 -9.62 -12.05
N GLY A 99 5.90 -8.57 -12.25
CA GLY A 99 6.54 -7.82 -11.15
C GLY A 99 5.56 -7.04 -10.26
N PHE A 100 4.29 -6.97 -10.63
CA PHE A 100 3.21 -6.38 -9.82
C PHE A 100 2.26 -7.42 -9.21
N SER A 101 2.58 -8.72 -9.28
CA SER A 101 1.91 -9.74 -8.46
C SER A 101 2.21 -9.47 -6.99
N SER A 102 1.28 -8.83 -6.30
CA SER A 102 1.35 -8.69 -4.85
C SER A 102 0.67 -9.89 -4.21
N GLY A 103 1.38 -10.64 -3.39
CA GLY A 103 0.72 -11.60 -2.52
C GLY A 103 0.05 -10.89 -1.35
N GLY A 104 -0.18 -11.64 -0.26
CA GLY A 104 -0.77 -11.11 0.95
C GLY A 104 0.23 -10.35 1.83
N TYR A 105 -0.20 -9.20 2.36
CA TYR A 105 0.50 -8.44 3.37
C TYR A 105 -0.25 -8.51 4.70
N TYR A 106 0.26 -9.28 5.66
CA TYR A 106 -0.24 -9.35 7.03
C TYR A 106 0.53 -8.38 7.93
N LYS A 107 -0.16 -7.69 8.83
CA LYS A 107 0.47 -6.88 9.88
C LYS A 107 -0.19 -7.10 11.23
N ASP A 108 0.63 -7.08 12.28
CA ASP A 108 0.21 -7.01 13.68
C ASP A 108 0.85 -5.78 14.35
N ILE A 109 0.02 -4.78 14.64
CA ILE A 109 0.43 -3.52 15.27
C ILE A 109 0.79 -3.70 16.75
N LYS A 110 0.21 -4.68 17.46
CA LYS A 110 0.53 -4.94 18.87
C LYS A 110 1.93 -5.52 19.00
N GLN A 111 2.28 -6.43 18.09
CA GLN A 111 3.61 -7.04 18.07
C GLN A 111 4.64 -6.19 17.30
N GLY A 112 4.18 -5.25 16.47
CA GLY A 112 5.05 -4.41 15.65
C GLY A 112 5.72 -5.20 14.52
N ILE A 113 5.04 -6.21 13.96
CA ILE A 113 5.59 -7.09 12.90
C ILE A 113 4.69 -7.15 11.68
N TYR A 114 5.27 -7.49 10.54
CA TYR A 114 4.52 -7.82 9.34
C TYR A 114 5.09 -9.07 8.64
N TYR A 115 4.23 -9.67 7.83
CA TYR A 115 4.59 -10.73 6.88
C TYR A 115 4.15 -10.31 5.49
N ASP A 116 5.07 -10.35 4.54
CA ASP A 116 4.82 -10.01 3.15
C ASP A 116 5.07 -11.22 2.26
N GLN A 117 3.99 -11.72 1.67
CA GLN A 117 4.03 -12.84 0.74
C GLN A 117 4.22 -12.29 -0.68
N ARG A 118 5.27 -12.76 -1.36
CA ARG A 118 5.56 -12.40 -2.75
C ARG A 118 5.90 -13.64 -3.57
N GLU A 119 5.42 -13.71 -4.80
CA GLU A 119 5.86 -14.73 -5.75
C GLU A 119 7.01 -14.16 -6.59
N MET A 120 8.17 -14.83 -6.56
CA MET A 120 9.33 -14.46 -7.36
C MET A 120 9.88 -15.71 -8.03
N PHE A 121 10.06 -15.65 -9.36
CA PHE A 121 10.65 -16.74 -10.15
C PHE A 121 9.90 -18.09 -10.00
N GLY A 122 8.58 -18.07 -9.87
CA GLY A 122 7.75 -19.26 -9.70
C GLY A 122 7.85 -19.91 -8.30
N LYS A 123 8.41 -19.19 -7.32
CA LYS A 123 8.45 -19.60 -5.92
C LYS A 123 7.80 -18.55 -5.03
N ASN A 124 7.08 -19.03 -4.02
CA ASN A 124 6.49 -18.18 -3.00
C ASN A 124 7.50 -17.91 -1.87
N PHE A 125 7.67 -16.65 -1.55
CA PHE A 125 8.49 -16.18 -0.43
C PHE A 125 7.60 -15.49 0.59
N LEU A 126 7.89 -15.70 1.88
CA LEU A 126 7.26 -15.00 2.99
C LEU A 126 8.35 -14.22 3.73
N VAL A 127 8.32 -12.91 3.60
CA VAL A 127 9.27 -12.00 4.24
C VAL A 127 8.69 -11.55 5.57
N LYS A 128 9.41 -11.77 6.68
CA LYS A 128 9.04 -11.28 8.01
C LYS A 128 9.97 -10.13 8.39
N ASP A 129 9.40 -9.01 8.82
CA ASP A 129 10.16 -7.87 9.35
C ASP A 129 9.30 -7.06 10.35
N THR A 130 9.83 -5.93 10.79
CA THR A 130 9.30 -5.02 11.79
C THR A 130 8.51 -3.87 11.17
N LEU A 131 7.43 -3.45 11.81
CA LEU A 131 6.59 -2.36 11.35
C LEU A 131 7.24 -1.02 11.68
N ASN A 132 7.69 -0.31 10.64
CA ASN A 132 8.15 1.06 10.76
C ASN A 132 6.97 2.02 10.87
N LYS A 133 6.96 2.85 11.92
CA LYS A 133 5.91 3.86 12.12
C LYS A 133 6.24 5.12 11.35
N LEU A 134 5.35 5.51 10.44
CA LEU A 134 5.48 6.77 9.71
C LEU A 134 5.05 7.97 10.57
N ALA A 135 5.82 9.05 10.50
CA ALA A 135 5.51 10.31 11.16
C ALA A 135 4.49 11.11 10.32
N TRP A 136 3.20 10.80 10.50
CA TRP A 136 2.11 11.49 9.80
C TRP A 136 1.91 12.92 10.33
N LYS A 137 1.91 13.89 9.42
CA LYS A 137 1.48 15.27 9.63
C LYS A 137 0.00 15.39 9.23
N LEU A 138 -0.86 15.65 10.21
CA LEU A 138 -2.29 15.84 9.99
C LEU A 138 -2.52 17.23 9.38
N GLY A 139 -3.22 17.26 8.24
CA GLY A 139 -3.63 18.49 7.57
C GLY A 139 -5.04 18.93 7.97
N ASN A 140 -5.36 20.19 7.67
CA ASN A 140 -6.67 20.77 7.96
C ASN A 140 -7.70 20.58 6.83
N GLU A 141 -7.29 19.96 5.72
CA GLU A 141 -8.18 19.67 4.60
C GLU A 141 -9.10 18.48 4.96
N SER A 142 -10.40 18.67 4.75
CA SER A 142 -11.41 17.63 4.91
C SER A 142 -12.20 17.43 3.62
N LYS A 143 -12.63 16.19 3.37
CA LYS A 143 -13.55 15.85 2.28
C LYS A 143 -14.41 14.67 2.70
N LYS A 144 -15.59 14.55 2.09
CA LYS A 144 -16.48 13.41 2.31
C LYS A 144 -16.16 12.30 1.30
N ILE A 145 -15.84 11.10 1.78
CA ILE A 145 -15.63 9.91 0.94
C ILE A 145 -16.71 8.89 1.32
N GLY A 146 -17.65 8.65 0.40
CA GLY A 146 -18.85 7.87 0.71
C GLY A 146 -19.66 8.55 1.82
N ASN A 147 -19.82 7.86 2.94
CA ASN A 147 -20.55 8.37 4.11
C ASN A 147 -19.66 8.99 5.19
N TYR A 148 -18.34 8.87 5.06
CA TYR A 148 -17.40 9.26 6.12
C TYR A 148 -16.77 10.62 5.85
N THR A 149 -16.52 11.36 6.92
CA THR A 149 -15.69 12.56 6.88
C THR A 149 -14.22 12.14 6.98
N CYS A 150 -13.45 12.49 5.95
CA CYS A 150 -12.04 12.14 5.86
C CYS A 150 -11.16 13.38 5.93
N PHE A 151 -10.00 13.25 6.59
CA PHE A 151 -9.01 14.30 6.74
C PHE A 151 -7.72 13.92 6.04
N LYS A 152 -7.02 14.91 5.50
CA LYS A 152 -5.74 14.71 4.81
C LYS A 152 -4.62 14.51 5.82
N ALA A 153 -3.73 13.56 5.57
CA ALA A 153 -2.48 13.40 6.27
C ALA A 153 -1.33 13.23 5.26
N THR A 154 -0.13 13.69 5.63
CA THR A 154 1.07 13.56 4.81
C THR A 154 2.21 12.98 5.62
N ALA A 155 3.00 12.09 5.03
CA ALA A 155 4.21 11.54 5.65
C ALA A 155 5.33 11.50 4.60
N VAL A 156 6.56 11.58 5.06
CA VAL A 156 7.75 11.40 4.22
C VAL A 156 8.34 10.04 4.55
N LYS A 157 8.64 9.24 3.54
CA LYS A 157 9.32 7.95 3.72
C LYS A 157 10.51 7.82 2.77
N PRO A 158 11.59 7.14 3.19
CA PRO A 158 12.69 6.83 2.27
C PRO A 158 12.19 5.88 1.18
N VAL A 159 12.75 6.00 -0.03
CA VAL A 159 12.49 5.05 -1.11
C VAL A 159 13.26 3.77 -0.81
N ASP A 160 12.54 2.64 -0.80
CA ASP A 160 13.18 1.33 -0.74
C ASP A 160 13.94 1.11 -2.06
N GLN A 161 15.26 0.95 -1.96
CA GLN A 161 16.13 0.71 -3.11
C GLN A 161 15.81 -0.63 -3.80
N LEU A 162 15.17 -1.56 -3.07
CA LEU A 162 14.70 -2.84 -3.57
C LEU A 162 13.27 -2.76 -4.15
N ASP A 163 12.62 -1.59 -4.11
CA ASP A 163 11.34 -1.40 -4.78
C ASP A 163 11.56 -1.19 -6.28
N PHE A 164 11.54 -2.30 -7.01
CA PHE A 164 11.63 -2.33 -8.47
C PHE A 164 10.54 -1.49 -9.17
N ARG A 165 9.44 -1.13 -8.48
CA ARG A 165 8.39 -0.26 -9.03
C ARG A 165 8.84 1.20 -9.17
N SER A 166 9.80 1.62 -8.34
CA SER A 166 10.36 2.99 -8.37
C SER A 166 11.40 3.19 -9.47
N MET A 167 11.88 2.10 -10.08
CA MET A 167 12.85 2.13 -11.17
C MET A 167 12.21 2.57 -12.50
N ARG A 168 11.90 3.85 -12.60
CA ARG A 168 11.67 4.50 -13.89
C ARG A 168 12.99 4.57 -14.64
N ARG A 169 13.05 3.99 -15.84
CA ARG A 169 14.20 4.22 -16.73
C ARG A 169 14.24 5.69 -17.09
N ARG A 170 15.37 6.35 -16.80
CA ARG A 170 15.68 7.69 -17.30
C ARG A 170 15.57 7.66 -18.83
N ASP A 171 14.75 8.57 -19.36
CA ASP A 171 14.77 8.96 -20.75
C ASP A 171 16.16 9.53 -21.04
N ASN A 172 16.86 8.94 -22.01
CA ASN A 172 18.22 9.30 -22.40
C ASN A 172 18.29 10.61 -23.20
N ASN A 173 17.20 11.40 -23.27
CA ASN A 173 17.13 12.57 -24.13
C ASN A 173 16.93 13.91 -23.38
N ARG A 174 17.57 14.10 -22.22
CA ARG A 174 17.79 15.44 -21.66
C ARG A 174 19.17 15.94 -22.06
N GLY A 175 19.17 16.79 -23.08
CA GLY A 175 20.33 17.49 -23.59
C GLY A 175 21.12 18.20 -22.49
N GLU A 176 22.43 18.26 -22.72
CA GLU A 176 23.41 18.96 -21.92
C GLU A 176 22.90 20.34 -21.47
N ASN A 177 22.73 20.52 -20.16
CA ASN A 177 23.12 21.80 -19.59
C ASN A 177 23.67 21.54 -18.18
N GLN A 178 24.95 21.87 -18.03
CA GLN A 178 25.70 21.78 -16.79
C GLN A 178 25.17 22.79 -15.78
N GLU A 179 24.88 22.35 -14.58
CA GLU A 179 25.28 23.11 -13.40
C GLU A 179 25.50 22.17 -12.21
N LYS A 180 26.64 22.40 -11.54
CA LYS A 180 27.31 21.52 -10.59
C LYS A 180 26.57 21.45 -9.26
N ALA A 181 26.46 20.25 -8.69
CA ALA A 181 26.50 20.05 -7.25
C ALA A 181 27.34 18.81 -6.94
N GLU A 182 28.27 18.97 -6.02
CA GLU A 182 29.44 18.12 -5.81
C GLU A 182 29.15 16.75 -5.17
N ALA A 183 30.08 15.85 -5.44
CA ALA A 183 30.12 14.44 -5.09
C ALA A 183 30.13 14.16 -3.57
N VAL A 184 29.54 13.02 -3.21
CA VAL A 184 30.15 12.14 -2.20
C VAL A 184 30.40 10.80 -2.87
N LYS A 185 31.67 10.55 -3.19
CA LYS A 185 32.17 9.23 -3.58
C LYS A 185 32.15 8.37 -2.34
N ASP A 186 31.42 7.26 -2.36
CA ASP A 186 31.81 6.11 -1.54
C ASP A 186 31.90 4.86 -2.40
N SER A 187 33.04 4.20 -2.29
CA SER A 187 33.47 3.14 -3.17
C SER A 187 32.98 1.79 -2.62
N ALA A 188 31.94 1.25 -3.24
CA ALA A 188 31.69 -0.18 -3.23
C ALA A 188 31.27 -0.59 -4.64
N LYS A 189 32.21 -1.15 -5.40
CA LYS A 189 31.92 -1.78 -6.70
C LYS A 189 31.02 -3.00 -6.47
N THR A 190 29.72 -2.82 -6.55
CA THR A 190 28.79 -3.89 -6.91
C THR A 190 28.41 -3.66 -8.37
N ASN A 191 28.68 -4.65 -9.21
CA ASN A 191 28.24 -4.62 -10.61
C ASN A 191 26.70 -4.68 -10.64
N SER A 192 26.03 -3.54 -10.56
CA SER A 192 24.59 -3.46 -10.78
C SER A 192 24.32 -3.57 -12.28
N LEU A 193 23.61 -4.64 -12.68
CA LEU A 193 23.10 -4.87 -14.05
C LEU A 193 22.08 -3.80 -14.52
N PHE A 194 21.80 -2.83 -13.67
CA PHE A 194 20.90 -1.71 -13.89
C PHE A 194 21.75 -0.46 -13.67
N GLY A 195 21.87 0.37 -14.71
CA GLY A 195 22.61 1.64 -14.63
C GLY A 195 22.07 2.53 -13.51
N GLU A 196 22.88 3.48 -13.04
CA GLU A 196 22.54 4.42 -11.96
C GLU A 196 21.21 5.13 -12.23
N VAL A 197 20.12 4.57 -11.71
CA VAL A 197 18.83 5.25 -11.63
C VAL A 197 18.91 6.10 -10.37
N GLU A 198 19.02 7.42 -10.55
CA GLU A 198 18.86 8.38 -9.46
C GLU A 198 17.39 8.35 -9.00
N THR A 199 17.05 7.41 -8.13
CA THR A 199 15.76 7.43 -7.44
C THR A 199 15.79 8.52 -6.38
N PRO A 200 14.73 9.34 -6.24
CA PRO A 200 14.67 10.32 -5.16
C PRO A 200 14.80 9.59 -3.82
N LYS A 201 15.65 10.09 -2.92
CA LYS A 201 15.91 9.43 -1.63
C LYS A 201 14.65 9.33 -0.75
N GLU A 202 13.71 10.26 -0.92
CA GLU A 202 12.50 10.37 -0.13
C GLU A 202 11.28 10.63 -1.00
N ILE A 203 10.12 10.09 -0.59
CA ILE A 203 8.82 10.34 -1.22
C ILE A 203 7.79 10.81 -0.20
N THR A 204 7.01 11.81 -0.60
CA THR A 204 5.88 12.31 0.19
C THR A 204 4.64 11.47 -0.12
N VAL A 205 4.14 10.78 0.89
CA VAL A 205 2.90 9.99 0.85
C VAL A 205 1.76 10.86 1.38
N THR A 206 0.67 10.94 0.64
CA THR A 206 -0.58 11.59 1.08
C THR A 206 -1.64 10.54 1.32
N ALA A 207 -2.29 10.57 2.48
CA ALA A 207 -3.38 9.70 2.86
C ALA A 207 -4.62 10.53 3.22
N TRP A 208 -5.80 9.93 3.06
CA TRP A 208 -7.05 10.46 3.58
C TRP A 208 -7.62 9.43 4.55
N TYR A 209 -7.84 9.82 5.80
CA TYR A 209 -8.28 8.89 6.86
C TYR A 209 -9.56 9.39 7.54
N THR A 210 -10.32 8.48 8.14
CA THR A 210 -11.52 8.83 8.93
C THR A 210 -11.44 8.35 10.39
N PRO A 211 -11.54 9.25 11.38
CA PRO A 211 -11.62 8.88 12.80
C PRO A 211 -12.89 8.10 13.17
N GLU A 212 -13.91 8.11 12.30
CA GLU A 212 -15.18 7.41 12.52
C GLU A 212 -15.00 5.89 12.53
N ILE A 213 -13.92 5.40 11.92
CA ILE A 213 -13.48 3.99 11.98
C ILE A 213 -12.17 3.96 12.81
N PRO A 214 -12.24 3.74 14.13
CA PRO A 214 -11.12 3.96 15.05
C PRO A 214 -10.11 2.80 15.04
N VAL A 215 -9.53 2.52 13.88
CA VAL A 215 -8.44 1.56 13.70
C VAL A 215 -7.26 2.25 13.04
N SER A 216 -6.05 1.93 13.50
CA SER A 216 -4.82 2.49 12.93
C SER A 216 -4.24 1.62 11.81
N GLN A 217 -5.09 0.90 11.11
CA GLN A 217 -4.73 0.02 10.00
C GLN A 217 -4.79 0.79 8.68
N GLY A 218 -4.00 0.40 7.69
CA GLY A 218 -4.05 0.98 6.34
C GLY A 218 -3.70 -0.06 5.26
N PRO A 219 -3.69 0.32 3.98
CA PRO A 219 -3.32 -0.58 2.90
C PRO A 219 -1.82 -0.92 2.93
N GLY A 220 -1.47 -2.19 2.68
CA GLY A 220 -0.08 -2.66 2.68
C GLY A 220 0.69 -2.31 3.97
N GLU A 221 1.84 -1.67 3.80
CA GLU A 221 2.76 -1.23 4.86
C GLU A 221 2.28 0.01 5.64
N TYR A 222 1.23 0.71 5.18
CA TYR A 222 0.79 1.96 5.82
C TYR A 222 -0.06 1.67 7.06
N TRP A 223 0.24 2.38 8.15
CA TRP A 223 -0.47 2.31 9.43
C TRP A 223 -0.17 3.53 10.30
N GLY A 224 -0.87 3.66 11.44
CA GLY A 224 -0.55 4.62 12.49
C GLY A 224 -1.32 5.95 12.45
N LEU A 225 -2.26 6.11 11.52
CA LEU A 225 -3.23 7.20 11.56
C LEU A 225 -4.29 6.95 12.66
N PRO A 226 -4.93 8.00 13.19
CA PRO A 226 -5.96 7.85 14.23
C PRO A 226 -7.32 7.38 13.68
N GLY A 227 -7.31 6.72 12.52
CA GLY A 227 -8.46 6.18 11.81
C GLY A 227 -8.00 5.44 10.54
N LEU A 228 -8.95 4.75 9.90
CA LEU A 228 -8.74 4.01 8.66
C LEU A 228 -8.53 4.93 7.45
#